data_AF-A0A482X647-F1
#
_entry.id   AF-A0A482X647-F1
#
_cell.length_a   1.000
_cell.length_b   1.000
_cell.length_c   1.000
_cell.angle_alpha   90.00
_cell.angle_beta   90.00
_cell.angle_gamma   90.00
#
_symmetry.space_group_name_H-M   'P 1'
#
loop_
_entity.id
_entity.type
_entity.pdbx_description
1 polymer ?
#
loop_
_entity_poly.entity_id
_entity_poly.type
_entity_poly.pdbx_seq_one_letter_code
_entity_poly.pdbx_strand_id
1 'polypeptide(L)'
;MFRSVLSLIVTFSVTCGVLLSSASSAKGCRFPGAPAHSSVFFSNNTNTNDSYSPGTTVRYVCERGFELLGPGRRLCTNDGRWTPEGIPFCDKIDLVNF
;
A
#
# COMPACT_ATOMS: atom_id res chain seq x y z
N MET A 1 -15.73 27.68 -45.65
CA MET A 1 -15.61 28.31 -44.31
C MET A 1 -15.85 27.37 -43.11
N PHE A 2 -16.48 26.19 -43.22
CA PHE A 2 -16.88 25.39 -42.02
C PHE A 2 -15.89 24.29 -41.56
N ARG A 3 -14.75 24.11 -42.22
CA ARG A 3 -13.75 23.10 -41.83
C ARG A 3 -12.70 23.61 -40.83
N SER A 4 -12.39 24.91 -40.84
CA SER A 4 -11.42 25.51 -39.91
C SER A 4 -11.97 25.71 -38.50
N VAL A 5 -13.28 25.93 -38.37
CA VAL A 5 -13.96 26.07 -37.05
C VAL A 5 -14.08 24.72 -36.33
N LEU A 6 -14.25 23.61 -37.05
CA LEU A 6 -14.35 22.27 -36.44
C LEU A 6 -13.03 21.82 -35.79
N SER A 7 -11.88 22.22 -36.35
CA SER A 7 -10.56 21.88 -35.79
C SER A 7 -10.25 22.58 -34.46
N LEU A 8 -10.83 23.77 -34.21
CA LEU A 8 -10.64 24.53 -32.98
C LEU A 8 -11.58 24.07 -31.85
N ILE A 9 -12.77 23.56 -32.20
CA ILE A 9 -13.72 22.97 -31.24
C ILE A 9 -13.20 21.60 -30.77
N VAL A 10 -12.64 20.80 -31.68
CA VAL A 10 -12.04 19.51 -31.34
C VAL A 10 -10.81 19.69 -30.45
N THR A 11 -10.01 20.77 -30.59
CA THR A 11 -8.95 21.06 -29.61
C THR A 11 -9.49 21.44 -28.24
N PHE A 12 -10.66 22.08 -28.14
CA PHE A 12 -11.27 22.46 -26.85
C PHE A 12 -11.86 21.26 -26.09
N SER A 13 -12.44 20.30 -26.83
CA SER A 13 -12.84 18.99 -26.26
C SER A 13 -11.63 18.12 -25.92
N VAL A 14 -10.55 18.20 -26.71
CA VAL A 14 -9.32 17.45 -26.48
C VAL A 14 -8.46 18.07 -25.37
N THR A 15 -8.66 19.34 -24.98
CA THR A 15 -8.06 19.91 -23.75
C THR A 15 -8.86 19.65 -22.48
N CYS A 16 -10.11 19.20 -22.57
CA CYS A 16 -10.87 18.73 -21.40
C CYS A 16 -10.63 17.24 -21.12
N GLY A 17 -10.32 16.45 -22.18
CA GLY A 17 -10.03 15.01 -22.08
C GLY A 17 -8.60 14.63 -21.69
N VAL A 18 -7.66 15.58 -21.60
CA VAL A 18 -6.28 15.32 -21.13
C VAL A 18 -6.07 15.61 -19.64
N LEU A 19 -7.13 15.85 -18.88
CA LEU A 19 -7.06 15.56 -17.46
C LEU A 19 -7.19 14.05 -17.29
N LEU A 20 -6.04 13.37 -17.37
CA LEU A 20 -5.77 12.10 -16.68
C LEU A 20 -5.96 12.30 -15.16
N SER A 21 -7.09 12.83 -14.71
CA SER A 21 -7.50 12.62 -13.34
C SER A 21 -8.09 11.22 -13.35
N SER A 22 -7.21 10.20 -13.34
CA SER A 22 -7.50 9.05 -12.51
C SER A 22 -7.78 9.63 -11.13
N ALA A 23 -9.06 9.92 -10.85
CA ALA A 23 -9.52 10.04 -9.49
C ALA A 23 -9.31 8.64 -8.93
N SER A 24 -8.07 8.39 -8.49
CA SER A 24 -7.67 7.19 -7.81
C SER A 24 -8.41 7.26 -6.50
N SER A 25 -9.65 6.78 -6.51
CA SER A 25 -10.41 6.51 -5.30
C SER A 25 -9.46 5.69 -4.44
N ALA A 26 -8.89 6.34 -3.42
CA ALA A 26 -7.70 5.84 -2.77
C ALA A 26 -8.03 4.46 -2.20
N LYS A 27 -7.39 3.43 -2.76
CA LYS A 27 -7.80 2.05 -2.47
C LYS A 27 -7.20 1.69 -1.12
N GLY A 28 -8.05 1.33 -0.16
CA GLY A 28 -7.56 0.80 1.10
C GLY A 28 -6.81 -0.52 0.91
N CYS A 29 -5.80 -0.78 1.73
CA CYS A 29 -5.07 -2.03 1.71
C CYS A 29 -5.85 -3.12 2.46
N ARG A 30 -5.72 -4.37 2.01
CA ARG A 30 -6.23 -5.54 2.75
C ARG A 30 -5.31 -5.90 3.92
N PHE A 31 -5.69 -6.85 4.76
CA PHE A 31 -4.81 -7.35 5.82
C PHE A 31 -3.44 -7.80 5.24
N PRO A 32 -2.31 -7.29 5.76
CA PRO A 32 -0.99 -7.55 5.16
C PRO A 32 -0.44 -8.95 5.45
N GLY A 33 -1.17 -9.76 6.23
CA GLY A 33 -0.73 -11.06 6.73
C GLY A 33 0.00 -10.98 8.06
N ALA A 34 -0.01 -12.08 8.82
CA ALA A 34 0.67 -12.24 10.11
C ALA A 34 1.55 -13.49 10.06
N PRO A 35 2.88 -13.33 10.01
CA PRO A 35 3.82 -14.44 10.09
C PRO A 35 3.67 -15.24 11.38
N ALA A 36 4.06 -16.52 11.35
CA ALA A 36 4.18 -17.31 12.57
C ALA A 36 5.16 -16.65 13.55
N HIS A 37 4.91 -16.82 14.85
CA HIS A 37 5.72 -16.25 15.93
C HIS A 37 5.85 -14.73 15.87
N SER A 38 4.82 -14.04 15.36
CA SER A 38 4.82 -12.58 15.23
C SER A 38 3.55 -11.93 15.76
N SER A 39 3.71 -10.69 16.23
CA SER A 39 2.63 -9.76 16.56
C SER A 39 2.64 -8.58 15.57
N VAL A 40 1.44 -8.17 15.14
CA VAL A 40 1.24 -7.13 14.13
C VAL A 40 0.60 -5.90 14.76
N PHE A 41 1.22 -4.73 14.61
CA PHE A 41 0.77 -3.47 15.19
C PHE A 41 0.48 -2.43 14.09
N PHE A 42 -0.71 -1.83 14.12
CA PHE A 42 -1.12 -0.80 13.16
C PHE A 42 -1.03 0.59 13.78
N SER A 43 -0.64 1.58 12.96
CA SER A 43 -0.54 2.98 13.38
C SER A 43 -1.90 3.68 13.50
N ASN A 44 -2.94 3.15 12.87
CA ASN A 44 -4.29 3.70 12.90
C ASN A 44 -5.28 2.54 13.08
N ASN A 45 -6.33 2.73 13.88
CA ASN A 45 -7.32 1.71 14.21
C ASN A 45 -8.50 1.65 13.22
N THR A 46 -8.47 2.42 12.13
CA THR A 46 -9.51 2.43 11.10
C THR A 46 -9.44 1.21 10.19
N ASN A 47 -9.78 0.04 10.75
CA ASN A 47 -10.13 -1.13 9.96
C ASN A 47 -11.63 -1.04 9.65
N THR A 48 -11.98 -0.60 8.44
CA THR A 48 -13.37 -0.71 7.95
C THR A 48 -13.45 -1.93 7.04
N ASN A 49 -14.08 -3.01 7.49
CA ASN A 49 -14.28 -4.23 6.69
C ASN A 49 -12.97 -4.78 6.05
N ASP A 50 -11.95 -4.97 6.89
CA ASP A 50 -10.59 -5.41 6.56
C ASP A 50 -9.87 -4.53 5.52
N SER A 51 -10.23 -3.24 5.53
CA SER A 51 -9.63 -2.20 4.71
C SER A 51 -8.90 -1.19 5.58
N TYR A 52 -7.60 -1.01 5.29
CA TYR A 52 -6.74 -0.02 5.92
C TYR A 52 -6.59 1.19 5.01
N SER A 53 -6.83 2.38 5.54
CA SER A 53 -6.68 3.62 4.78
C SER A 53 -5.24 3.82 4.31
N PRO A 54 -5.01 4.39 3.11
CA PRO A 54 -3.67 4.82 2.71
C PRO A 54 -3.02 5.75 3.74
N GLY A 55 -1.72 5.60 3.95
CA GLY A 55 -0.99 6.23 5.06
C GLY A 55 -0.91 5.36 6.32
N THR A 56 -1.75 4.32 6.45
CA THR A 56 -1.65 3.36 7.57
C THR A 56 -0.30 2.65 7.51
N THR A 57 0.42 2.65 8.63
CA THR A 57 1.64 1.86 8.80
C THR A 57 1.33 0.59 9.59
N VAL A 58 1.95 -0.52 9.21
CA VAL A 58 2.00 -1.76 9.99
C VAL A 58 3.44 -2.05 10.45
N ARG A 59 3.59 -2.57 11.67
CA ARG A 59 4.87 -2.99 12.26
C ARG A 59 4.78 -4.44 12.74
N TYR A 60 5.79 -5.23 12.40
CA TYR A 60 5.92 -6.63 12.81
C TYR A 60 6.92 -6.76 13.95
N VAL A 61 6.60 -7.61 14.92
CA VAL A 61 7.46 -7.91 16.06
C VAL A 61 7.47 -9.41 16.27
N CYS A 62 8.64 -10.02 16.28
CA CYS A 62 8.78 -11.43 16.56
C CYS A 62 8.69 -11.72 18.07
N GLU A 63 8.21 -12.90 18.40
CA GLU A 63 8.26 -13.45 19.76
C GLU A 63 9.69 -13.58 20.25
N ARG A 64 9.87 -13.69 21.58
CA ARG A 64 11.21 -13.89 22.17
C ARG A 64 11.84 -15.17 21.62
N GLY A 65 13.11 -15.09 21.23
CA GLY A 65 13.85 -16.21 20.66
C GLY A 65 13.69 -16.35 19.15
N PHE A 66 13.04 -15.39 18.49
CA PHE A 66 12.96 -15.28 17.05
C PHE A 66 13.49 -13.93 16.55
N GLU A 67 14.10 -13.95 15.39
CA GLU A 67 14.61 -12.79 14.68
C GLU A 67 13.75 -12.50 13.45
N LEU A 68 13.48 -11.20 13.22
CA LEU A 68 12.68 -10.77 12.09
C LEU A 68 13.54 -10.67 10.83
N LEU A 69 13.17 -11.43 9.80
CA LEU A 69 13.78 -11.40 8.49
C LEU A 69 12.84 -10.75 7.47
N GLY A 70 13.34 -9.70 6.81
CA GLY A 70 12.57 -8.90 5.84
C GLY A 70 12.01 -7.59 6.43
N PRO A 71 10.95 -7.02 5.82
CA PRO A 71 10.50 -5.67 6.15
C PRO A 71 9.68 -5.61 7.46
N GLY A 72 10.30 -5.12 8.54
CA GLY A 72 9.63 -4.96 9.85
C GLY A 72 8.58 -3.86 9.94
N ARG A 73 8.55 -2.96 8.96
CA ARG A 73 7.54 -1.90 8.84
C ARG A 73 7.09 -1.77 7.39
N ARG A 74 5.78 -1.67 7.18
CA ARG A 74 5.19 -1.49 5.84
C ARG A 74 4.14 -0.37 5.87
N LEU A 75 3.94 0.30 4.74
CA LEU A 75 3.04 1.42 4.53
C LEU A 75 1.95 1.04 3.53
N CYS A 76 0.69 1.33 3.86
CA CYS A 76 -0.40 1.24 2.90
C CYS A 76 -0.35 2.43 1.94
N THR A 77 -0.15 2.15 0.66
CA THR A 77 -0.10 3.14 -0.42
C THR A 77 -1.50 3.44 -0.96
N ASN A 78 -1.64 4.56 -1.69
CA ASN A 78 -2.89 4.91 -2.37
C ASN A 78 -3.33 3.87 -3.42
N ASP A 79 -2.40 3.02 -3.86
CA ASP A 79 -2.63 1.92 -4.81
C ASP A 79 -3.24 0.67 -4.13
N GLY A 80 -3.50 0.72 -2.82
CA GLY A 80 -4.03 -0.41 -2.05
C GLY A 80 -3.02 -1.52 -1.83
N ARG A 81 -1.72 -1.20 -1.89
CA ARG A 81 -0.61 -2.13 -1.68
C ARG A 81 0.22 -1.73 -0.47
N TRP A 82 0.73 -2.74 0.24
CA TRP A 82 1.69 -2.56 1.32
C TRP A 82 3.11 -2.50 0.77
N THR A 83 3.80 -1.39 1.03
CA THR A 83 5.20 -1.17 0.62
C THR A 83 6.14 -1.07 1.82
N PRO A 84 7.33 -1.69 1.80
CA PRO A 84 7.82 -2.59 0.76
C PRO A 84 6.98 -3.87 0.62
N GLU A 85 7.07 -4.51 -0.54
CA GLU A 85 6.38 -5.78 -0.82
C GLU A 85 7.04 -6.95 -0.06
N GLY A 86 6.30 -8.03 0.13
CA GLY A 86 6.73 -9.18 0.91
C GLY A 86 6.31 -9.10 2.37
N ILE A 87 5.81 -10.23 2.88
CA ILE A 87 5.52 -10.41 4.30
C ILE A 87 6.83 -10.89 4.96
N PRO A 88 7.30 -10.27 6.06
CA PRO A 88 8.50 -10.77 6.75
C PRO A 88 8.24 -12.15 7.34
N PHE A 89 9.27 -12.82 7.86
CA PHE A 89 9.11 -14.03 8.64
C PHE A 89 9.98 -13.95 9.89
N CYS A 90 9.59 -14.70 10.92
CA CYS A 90 10.32 -14.79 12.16
C CYS A 90 11.03 -16.15 12.19
N ASP A 91 12.36 -16.14 12.23
CA ASP A 91 13.17 -17.35 12.30
C ASP A 91 13.80 -17.52 13.68
N LYS A 92 14.01 -18.76 14.12
CA LYS A 92 14.48 -19.04 15.48
C LYS A 92 15.93 -18.58 15.61
N ILE A 93 16.23 -17.85 16.69
CA ILE A 93 17.60 -17.46 17.02
C ILE A 93 18.31 -18.69 17.59
N ASP A 94 19.28 -19.21 16.84
CA ASP A 94 20.17 -20.26 17.33
C ASP A 94 21.22 -19.66 18.25
N LEU A 95 20.94 -19.67 19.55
CA LEU A 95 21.82 -19.17 20.63
C LEU A 95 23.12 -19.97 20.82
N VAL A 96 23.43 -20.91 19.92
CA VAL A 96 24.63 -21.77 19.98
C VAL A 96 25.80 -21.28 19.14
N ASN A 97 25.69 -20.11 18.48
CA ASN A 97 26.70 -19.58 17.55
C ASN A 97 27.19 -18.15 17.88
N PHE A 98 27.20 -17.75 19.16
CA PHE A 98 27.83 -16.52 19.64
C PHE A 98 28.91 -16.80 20.69
#